data_AF-A0A2V5W7D3-F1
#
_entry.id   AF-A0A2V5W7D3-F1
#
_cell.length_a   1.000
_cell.length_b   1.000
_cell.length_c   1.000
_cell.angle_alpha   90.00
_cell.angle_beta   90.00
_cell.angle_gamma   90.00
#
_symmetry.space_group_name_H-M   'P 1'
#
loop_
_entity.id
_entity.type
_entity.pdbx_description
1 polymer ?
#
loop_
_entity_poly.entity_id
_entity_poly.type
_entity_poly.pdbx_seq_one_letter_code
_entity_poly.pdbx_strand_id
1 'polypeptide(L)'
;MFAGDYHSVFKGRGMNFEDVREYQPGDEIRAIDWNVTARLGTAFVKKFTEERELTVVLVVDVSASGNFGSVSQSKRELAAEIACVLAFSAIRNNDKVGLLLFSDRVELFI
;
A
#
# COMPACT_ATOMS: atom_id res chain seq x y z
N MET A 1 11.25 10.71 3.86
CA MET A 1 10.06 10.24 3.13
C MET A 1 10.42 8.84 2.66
N PHE A 2 10.13 7.82 3.47
CA PHE A 2 10.58 6.45 3.20
C PHE A 2 9.38 5.67 2.65
N ALA A 3 9.49 5.25 1.39
CA ALA A 3 8.47 4.49 0.65
C ALA A 3 8.45 3.02 1.13
N GLY A 4 7.25 2.44 1.22
CA GLY A 4 7.02 1.10 1.75
C GLY A 4 7.65 -0.04 0.94
N ASP A 5 8.15 -1.05 1.66
CA ASP A 5 8.92 -2.20 1.18
C ASP A 5 8.10 -3.29 0.46
N TYR A 6 7.12 -2.93 -0.37
CA TYR A 6 6.35 -3.92 -1.13
C TYR A 6 6.88 -4.09 -2.56
N HIS A 7 7.73 -5.10 -2.76
CA HIS A 7 8.13 -5.58 -4.08
C HIS A 7 6.95 -6.27 -4.80
N SER A 8 6.34 -5.59 -5.76
CA SER A 8 5.33 -6.14 -6.66
C SER A 8 5.98 -6.85 -7.85
N VAL A 9 5.53 -8.07 -8.14
CA VAL A 9 5.88 -8.87 -9.35
C VAL A 9 5.09 -8.40 -10.59
N PHE A 10 4.30 -7.33 -10.49
CA PHE A 10 3.52 -6.78 -11.60
C PHE A 10 3.90 -5.32 -11.89
N LYS A 11 4.36 -5.09 -13.14
CA LYS A 11 4.72 -3.78 -13.71
C LYS A 11 3.45 -3.07 -14.21
N GLY A 12 2.76 -2.37 -13.32
CA GLY A 12 1.84 -1.30 -13.71
C GLY A 12 2.66 -0.10 -14.18
N ARG A 13 2.25 0.56 -15.28
CA ARG A 13 2.87 1.81 -15.73
C ARG A 13 2.49 2.93 -14.74
N GLY A 14 3.30 3.12 -13.69
CA GLY A 14 3.18 4.25 -12.78
C GLY A 14 3.35 5.58 -13.50
N MET A 15 2.46 6.55 -13.22
CA MET A 15 2.33 7.82 -13.95
C MET A 15 3.29 8.94 -13.49
N ASN A 16 4.12 8.71 -12.47
CA ASN A 16 5.00 9.74 -11.90
C ASN A 16 6.47 9.54 -12.34
N PHE A 17 6.99 10.52 -13.07
CA PHE A 17 8.41 10.62 -13.45
C PHE A 17 9.24 10.90 -12.19
N GLU A 18 10.20 10.03 -11.88
CA GLU A 18 11.08 10.19 -10.72
C GLU A 18 12.41 10.84 -11.13
N ASP A 19 13.13 10.21 -12.06
CA ASP A 19 14.46 10.65 -12.51
C ASP A 19 14.83 10.02 -13.85
N VAL A 20 15.95 10.43 -14.44
CA VAL A 20 16.60 9.77 -15.57
C VAL A 20 17.86 9.05 -15.09
N ARG A 21 18.06 7.81 -15.54
CA ARG A 21 19.31 7.08 -15.31
C ARG A 21 19.95 6.65 -16.61
N GLU A 22 21.26 6.44 -16.59
CA GLU A 22 21.96 5.88 -17.74
C GLU A 22 21.42 4.48 -18.09
N TYR A 23 21.28 4.23 -19.39
CA TYR A 23 20.79 2.98 -19.95
C TYR A 23 21.71 1.83 -19.58
N GLN A 24 21.13 0.72 -19.16
CA GLN A 24 21.84 -0.54 -18.96
C GLN A 24 21.28 -1.63 -19.89
N PRO A 25 22.11 -2.58 -20.33
CA PRO A 25 21.64 -3.72 -21.12
C PRO A 25 20.52 -4.47 -20.38
N GLY A 26 19.34 -4.55 -21.02
CA GLY A 26 18.13 -5.13 -20.42
C GLY A 26 17.01 -4.11 -20.19
N ASP A 27 17.30 -2.81 -20.31
CA ASP A 27 16.30 -1.76 -20.25
C ASP A 27 15.40 -1.70 -21.49
N GLU A 28 14.16 -1.29 -21.31
CA GLU A 28 13.20 -1.14 -22.41
C GLU A 28 13.58 0.06 -23.29
N ILE A 29 13.88 -0.18 -24.57
CA ILE A 29 14.28 0.85 -25.54
C ILE A 29 13.24 1.97 -25.67
N ARG A 30 11.95 1.66 -25.48
CA ARG A 30 10.87 2.67 -25.52
C ARG A 30 10.90 3.63 -24.34
N ALA A 31 11.60 3.31 -23.26
CA ALA A 31 11.74 4.17 -22.09
C ALA A 31 12.89 5.18 -22.24
N ILE A 32 13.64 5.15 -23.34
CA ILE A 32 14.75 6.09 -23.59
C ILE A 32 14.24 7.52 -23.70
N ASP A 33 14.86 8.42 -22.95
CA ASP A 33 14.70 9.86 -23.11
C ASP A 33 15.70 10.38 -24.15
N TRP A 34 15.22 10.57 -25.37
CA TRP A 34 16.05 11.06 -26.48
C TRP A 34 16.55 12.50 -26.28
N ASN A 35 15.84 13.34 -25.52
CA ASN A 35 16.26 14.73 -25.28
C ASN A 35 17.45 14.79 -24.32
N VAL A 36 17.41 14.01 -23.24
CA VAL A 36 18.53 13.89 -22.29
C VAL A 36 19.71 13.19 -22.95
N THR A 37 19.44 12.11 -23.70
CA THR A 37 20.45 11.37 -24.46
C THR A 37 21.21 12.27 -25.45
N ALA A 38 20.50 13.13 -26.18
CA ALA A 38 21.12 14.06 -27.12
C ALA A 38 22.01 15.13 -26.44
N ARG A 39 21.72 15.50 -25.19
CA ARG A 39 22.50 16.50 -24.44
C ARG A 39 23.74 15.91 -23.77
N LEU A 40 23.64 14.69 -23.25
CA LEU A 40 24.70 14.04 -22.47
C LEU A 40 25.59 13.10 -23.31
N GLY A 41 25.17 12.74 -24.52
CA GLY A 41 25.93 11.90 -25.44
C GLY A 41 25.91 10.41 -25.10
N THR A 42 25.29 10.02 -23.98
CA THR A 42 25.04 8.63 -23.58
C THR A 42 23.54 8.40 -23.42
N ALA A 43 23.09 7.14 -23.58
CA ALA A 43 21.66 6.82 -23.55
C ALA A 43 21.11 6.89 -22.12
N PHE A 44 20.00 7.60 -21.92
CA PHE A 44 19.29 7.68 -20.65
C PHE A 44 17.88 7.11 -20.76
N VAL A 45 17.42 6.42 -19.72
CA VAL A 45 16.06 5.88 -19.60
C VAL A 45 15.30 6.60 -18.48
N LYS A 46 14.01 6.85 -18.71
CA LYS A 46 13.10 7.42 -17.71
C LYS A 46 12.83 6.38 -16.63
N LYS A 47 13.06 6.75 -15.37
CA LYS A 47 12.65 5.99 -14.20
C LYS A 47 11.29 6.52 -13.75
N PHE A 48 10.30 5.64 -13.74
CA PHE A 48 8.98 5.92 -13.20
C PHE A 48 8.89 5.27 -11.83
N THR A 49 8.50 6.03 -10.82
CA THR A 49 8.13 5.47 -9.52
C THR A 49 6.63 5.29 -9.49
N GLU A 50 6.21 4.05 -9.23
CA GLU A 50 4.81 3.73 -9.02
C GLU A 50 4.45 4.15 -7.60
N GLU A 51 3.81 5.30 -7.46
CA GLU A 51 3.16 5.67 -6.20
C GLU A 51 1.94 4.76 -6.03
N ARG A 52 2.04 3.79 -5.13
CA ARG A 52 0.93 2.91 -4.78
C ARG A 52 0.32 3.39 -3.48
N GLU A 53 -0.90 3.90 -3.55
CA GLU A 53 -1.77 4.02 -2.39
C GLU A 53 -2.49 2.68 -2.20
N LEU A 54 -2.00 1.81 -1.32
CA LEU A 54 -2.81 0.66 -0.90
C LEU A 54 -3.93 1.17 0.02
N THR A 55 -5.13 0.64 -0.15
CA THR A 55 -6.25 0.92 0.74
C THR A 55 -6.61 -0.37 1.48
N VAL A 56 -6.41 -0.37 2.80
CA VAL A 56 -6.71 -1.47 3.71
C VAL A 56 -8.06 -1.21 4.36
N VAL A 57 -9.03 -2.12 4.21
CA VAL A 57 -10.32 -2.03 4.89
C VAL A 57 -10.42 -3.14 5.93
N LEU A 58 -10.45 -2.76 7.21
CA LEU A 58 -10.63 -3.67 8.33
C LEU A 58 -12.12 -3.88 8.58
N VAL A 59 -12.58 -5.12 8.51
CA VAL A 59 -13.99 -5.48 8.73
C VAL A 59 -14.09 -6.26 10.04
N VAL A 60 -14.69 -5.65 11.06
CA VAL A 60 -14.72 -6.18 12.43
C VAL A 60 -16.16 -6.47 12.85
N ASP A 61 -16.40 -7.73 13.20
CA ASP A 61 -17.67 -8.18 13.76
C ASP A 61 -17.78 -7.73 15.23
N VAL A 62 -18.79 -6.92 15.53
CA VAL A 62 -19.12 -6.41 16.87
C VAL A 62 -20.46 -6.97 17.40
N SER A 63 -21.00 -8.01 16.76
CA SER A 63 -22.23 -8.69 17.17
C SER A 63 -22.12 -9.32 18.55
N ALA A 64 -23.27 -9.64 19.14
CA ALA A 64 -23.36 -10.27 20.47
C ALA A 64 -22.67 -11.66 20.53
N SER A 65 -22.35 -12.27 19.38
CA SER A 65 -21.55 -13.50 19.32
C SER A 65 -20.12 -13.32 19.85
N GLY A 66 -19.62 -12.08 19.85
CA GLY A 66 -18.32 -11.69 20.40
C GLY A 66 -18.29 -11.52 21.93
N ASN A 67 -19.45 -11.48 22.61
CA ASN A 67 -19.53 -11.38 24.07
C ASN A 67 -19.19 -12.69 24.79
N PHE A 68 -18.99 -13.79 24.07
CA PHE A 68 -18.54 -15.05 24.65
C PHE A 68 -17.01 -15.05 24.78
N GLY A 69 -16.52 -14.88 26.01
CA GLY A 69 -15.10 -14.90 26.35
C GLY A 69 -14.72 -16.15 27.14
N SER A 70 -13.68 -16.85 26.68
CA SER A 70 -13.00 -17.89 27.46
C SER A 70 -12.18 -17.21 28.56
N VAL A 71 -12.76 -17.13 29.76
CA VAL A 71 -12.12 -16.90 31.07
C VAL A 71 -11.42 -15.54 31.32
N SER A 72 -10.58 -15.00 30.43
CA SER A 72 -9.71 -13.83 30.73
C SER A 72 -9.80 -12.62 29.79
N GLN A 73 -10.28 -12.78 28.57
CA GLN A 73 -10.43 -11.66 27.61
C GLN A 73 -11.63 -11.94 26.69
N SER A 74 -12.38 -10.89 26.35
CA SER A 74 -13.47 -11.02 25.38
C SER A 74 -12.92 -11.13 23.96
N LYS A 75 -13.62 -11.87 23.09
CA LYS A 75 -13.26 -11.92 21.66
C LYS A 75 -13.26 -10.53 21.01
N ARG A 76 -14.10 -9.64 21.52
CA ARG A 76 -14.21 -8.23 21.09
C ARG A 76 -12.94 -7.44 21.39
N GLU A 77 -12.37 -7.59 22.58
CA GLU A 77 -11.11 -6.92 22.96
C GLU A 77 -9.95 -7.41 22.09
N LEU A 78 -9.85 -8.73 21.87
CA LEU A 78 -8.81 -9.30 21.01
C LEU A 78 -8.95 -8.83 19.55
N ALA A 79 -10.18 -8.79 19.02
CA ALA A 79 -10.44 -8.30 17.67
C ALA A 79 -10.08 -6.81 17.52
N ALA A 80 -10.37 -5.98 18.53
CA ALA A 80 -9.99 -4.58 18.56
C ALA A 80 -8.46 -4.40 18.60
N GLU A 81 -7.75 -5.22 19.39
CA GLU A 81 -6.28 -5.20 19.46
C GLU A 81 -5.64 -5.56 18.12
N ILE A 82 -6.11 -6.63 17.47
CA ILE A 82 -5.63 -7.04 16.14
C ILE A 82 -5.91 -5.95 15.10
N ALA A 83 -7.13 -5.40 15.09
CA ALA A 83 -7.50 -4.33 14.17
C ALA A 83 -6.61 -3.08 14.37
N CYS A 84 -6.32 -2.73 15.63
CA CYS A 84 -5.42 -1.62 15.96
C CYS A 84 -4.01 -1.85 15.42
N VAL A 85 -3.43 -3.03 15.65
CA VAL A 85 -2.08 -3.37 15.16
C VAL A 85 -2.00 -3.32 13.63
N LEU A 86 -3.00 -3.87 12.94
CA LEU A 86 -3.05 -3.86 11.48
C LEU A 86 -3.21 -2.43 10.93
N ALA A 87 -4.11 -1.63 11.52
CA ALA A 87 -4.28 -0.23 11.15
C ALA A 87 -2.99 0.57 11.34
N PHE A 88 -2.30 0.38 12.47
CA PHE A 88 -1.04 1.07 12.75
C PHE A 88 0.06 0.69 11.76
N SER A 89 0.12 -0.58 11.37
CA SER A 89 1.07 -1.06 10.36
C SER A 89 0.82 -0.41 9.00
N ALA A 90 -0.44 -0.35 8.57
CA ALA A 90 -0.83 0.29 7.31
C ALA A 90 -0.58 1.80 7.32
N ILE A 91 -0.91 2.51 8.42
CA ILE A 91 -0.61 3.94 8.58
C ILE A 91 0.92 4.19 8.53
N ARG A 92 1.72 3.30 9.15
CA ARG A 92 3.19 3.40 9.09
C ARG A 92 3.75 3.24 7.67
N ASN A 93 3.10 2.43 6.84
CA ASN A 93 3.43 2.27 5.43
C ASN A 93 2.85 3.36 4.53
N ASN A 94 2.17 4.36 5.13
CA ASN A 94 1.50 5.44 4.42
C ASN A 94 0.33 4.98 3.52
N ASP A 95 -0.27 3.84 3.88
CA ASP A 95 -1.44 3.28 3.22
C ASP A 95 -2.72 3.91 3.79
N LYS A 96 -3.77 3.99 2.97
CA LYS A 96 -5.10 4.41 3.42
C LYS A 96 -5.73 3.29 4.23
N VAL A 97 -6.32 3.62 5.37
CA VAL A 97 -7.00 2.65 6.24
C VAL A 97 -8.46 3.05 6.41
N GLY A 98 -9.35 2.09 6.19
CA GLY A 98 -10.76 2.17 6.54
C GLY A 98 -11.16 1.09 7.55
N LEU A 99 -12.20 1.35 8.32
CA LEU A 99 -12.76 0.48 9.34
C LEU A 99 -14.28 0.33 9.13
N LEU A 100 -14.74 -0.90 8.98
CA LEU A 100 -16.14 -1.28 8.93
C LEU A 100 -16.48 -2.12 10.17
N LEU A 101 -17.27 -1.57 11.07
CA LEU A 101 -17.85 -2.30 12.19
C LEU A 101 -19.24 -2.80 11.79
N PHE A 102 -19.48 -4.10 11.95
CA PHE A 102 -20.76 -4.71 11.57
C PHE A 102 -21.28 -5.69 12.62
N SER A 103 -22.59 -5.85 12.63
CA SER A 103 -23.37 -6.77 13.46
C SER A 103 -24.42 -7.46 12.56
N ASP A 104 -25.70 -7.42 12.92
CA ASP A 104 -26.83 -7.64 12.00
C ASP A 104 -27.00 -6.51 10.97
N ARG A 105 -26.30 -5.38 11.18
CA ARG A 105 -26.27 -4.22 10.29
C ARG A 105 -24.88 -3.58 10.28
N VAL A 106 -24.66 -2.63 9.37
CA VAL A 106 -23.46 -1.79 9.41
C VAL A 106 -23.62 -0.79 10.56
N GLU A 107 -22.74 -0.88 11.56
CA GLU A 107 -22.76 0.00 12.73
C GLU A 107 -21.90 1.25 12.49
N LEU A 108 -20.77 1.10 11.79
CA LEU A 108 -19.84 2.20 11.54
C LEU A 108 -18.97 1.92 10.30
N PHE A 109 -18.76 2.93 9.46
CA PHE A 109 -17.78 2.90 8.38
C PHE A 109 -17.01 4.21 8.36
N ILE A 110 -15.68 4.15 8.44
CA ILE A 110 -14.77 5.30 8.41
C ILE A 110 -13.57 4.97 7.53
#